data_AF-A0A7Y9HQC8-F1
#
_entry.id   AF-A0A7Y9HQC8-F1
#
_cell.length_a   1.000
_cell.length_b   1.000
_cell.length_c   1.000
_cell.angle_alpha   90.00
_cell.angle_beta   90.00
_cell.angle_gamma   90.00
#
_symmetry.space_group_name_H-M   'P 1'
#
loop_
_entity.id
_entity.type
_entity.pdbx_description
1 polymer ?
#
loop_
_entity_poly.entity_id
_entity_poly.type
_entity_poly.pdbx_seq_one_letter_code
_entity_poly.pdbx_strand_id
1 'polypeptide(L)'
;MNAPTLHAIAALDLEPIKVKLMHQESGEGWTLERANAVEFEYRRFLHLMKKYPHEQTAPLVDVDTFWHYHILDTMKYHADCDAVFGHYLHHFPYIGLRGEDDETAHVRVGQRMKELYEETFGEDYVRAAAPARSAHSGVVTGAFAHSGALPDVAHSGVVAGEIVVAQQSSFYSQRPRLAQPV
;
A
#
# COMPACT_ATOMS: atom_id res chain seq x y z
N MET A 1 9.32 -16.65 15.96
CA MET A 1 9.62 -15.70 14.87
C MET A 1 10.58 -16.39 13.91
N ASN A 2 10.24 -16.55 12.63
CA ASN A 2 11.17 -17.15 11.66
C ASN A 2 12.10 -16.07 11.11
N ALA A 3 13.31 -15.99 11.68
CA ALA A 3 14.37 -15.04 11.32
C ALA A 3 14.69 -14.92 9.80
N PRO A 4 14.62 -15.98 8.97
CA PRO A 4 14.95 -15.88 7.55
C PRO A 4 14.06 -14.91 6.76
N THR A 5 12.79 -14.80 7.13
CA THR A 5 11.80 -13.97 6.41
C THR A 5 12.06 -12.46 6.59
N LEU A 6 12.43 -12.04 7.81
CA LEU A 6 12.74 -10.64 8.09
C LEU A 6 13.99 -10.18 7.34
N HIS A 7 14.95 -11.09 7.12
CA HIS A 7 16.16 -10.80 6.36
C HIS A 7 15.84 -10.54 4.88
N ALA A 8 14.98 -11.33 4.25
CA ALA A 8 14.60 -11.13 2.85
C ALA A 8 13.91 -9.78 2.62
N ILE A 9 12.95 -9.42 3.49
CA ILE A 9 12.26 -8.12 3.40
C ILE A 9 13.23 -6.97 3.63
N ALA A 10 14.13 -7.07 4.60
CA ALA A 10 15.13 -6.02 4.87
C ALA A 10 16.14 -5.84 3.72
N ALA A 11 16.43 -6.92 2.97
CA ALA A 11 17.38 -6.90 1.87
C ALA A 11 16.84 -6.30 0.56
N LEU A 12 15.52 -6.06 0.46
CA LEU A 12 14.94 -5.42 -0.73
C LEU A 12 15.54 -4.03 -0.94
N ASP A 13 16.09 -3.79 -2.13
CA ASP A 13 16.47 -2.46 -2.59
C ASP A 13 15.22 -1.71 -3.07
N LEU A 14 14.68 -0.82 -2.25
CA LEU A 14 13.48 -0.05 -2.56
C LEU A 14 13.79 1.38 -3.02
N GLU A 15 15.06 1.71 -3.23
CA GLU A 15 15.48 3.06 -3.59
C GLU A 15 14.92 3.53 -4.95
N PRO A 16 14.86 2.71 -6.01
CA PRO A 16 14.26 3.13 -7.28
C PRO A 16 12.79 3.57 -7.15
N ILE A 17 12.02 2.91 -6.27
CA ILE A 17 10.61 3.24 -6.01
C ILE A 17 10.52 4.62 -5.35
N LYS A 18 11.39 4.91 -4.39
CA LYS A 18 11.44 6.21 -3.71
C LYS A 18 11.87 7.32 -4.64
N VAL A 19 12.91 7.10 -5.45
CA VAL A 19 13.34 8.05 -6.47
C VAL A 19 12.18 8.40 -7.40
N LYS A 20 11.40 7.39 -7.82
CA LYS A 20 10.22 7.61 -8.66
C LYS A 20 9.11 8.38 -7.92
N LEU A 21 8.79 8.03 -6.69
CA LEU A 21 7.78 8.73 -5.86
C LEU A 21 8.16 10.19 -5.58
N MET A 22 9.45 10.48 -5.42
CA MET A 22 9.96 11.83 -5.15
C MET A 22 10.03 12.70 -6.41
N HIS A 23 10.02 12.10 -7.60
CA HIS A 23 10.08 12.83 -8.86
C HIS A 23 8.84 13.72 -9.01
N GLN A 24 9.04 15.01 -9.27
CA GLN A 24 7.97 16.02 -9.23
C GLN A 24 6.95 15.87 -10.37
N GLU A 25 7.39 15.61 -11.59
CA GLU A 25 6.46 15.64 -12.76
C GLU A 25 5.78 14.30 -13.03
N SER A 26 6.53 13.21 -12.86
CA SER A 26 6.09 11.86 -13.22
C SER A 26 5.85 10.95 -12.01
N GLY A 27 5.96 11.48 -10.79
CA GLY A 27 5.72 10.78 -9.53
C GLY A 27 4.77 11.58 -8.65
N GLU A 28 4.85 11.36 -7.33
CA GLU A 28 3.98 12.00 -6.35
C GLU A 28 4.59 13.27 -5.73
N GLY A 29 5.81 13.64 -6.15
CA GLY A 29 6.54 14.79 -5.60
C GLY A 29 6.88 14.68 -4.11
N TRP A 30 6.98 13.46 -3.57
CA TRP A 30 7.23 13.25 -2.15
C TRP A 30 8.57 13.82 -1.67
N THR A 31 8.62 14.22 -0.40
CA THR A 31 9.89 14.51 0.27
C THR A 31 10.62 13.21 0.59
N LEU A 32 11.94 13.27 0.74
CA LEU A 32 12.74 12.13 1.18
C LEU A 32 12.29 11.61 2.56
N GLU A 33 11.91 12.51 3.46
CA GLU A 33 11.40 12.15 4.79
C GLU A 33 10.12 11.30 4.69
N ARG A 34 9.15 11.73 3.88
CA ARG A 34 7.91 10.97 3.65
C ARG A 34 8.23 9.64 2.99
N ALA A 35 9.07 9.62 1.95
CA ALA A 35 9.46 8.40 1.25
C ALA A 35 10.10 7.37 2.20
N ASN A 36 10.99 7.81 3.09
CA ASN A 36 11.62 6.94 4.11
C ASN A 36 10.61 6.44 5.16
N ALA A 37 9.72 7.31 5.65
CA ALA A 37 8.71 6.94 6.62
C ALA A 37 7.72 5.90 6.04
N VAL A 38 7.30 6.10 4.80
CA VAL A 38 6.40 5.17 4.10
C VAL A 38 7.11 3.87 3.72
N GLU A 39 8.39 3.91 3.31
CA GLU A 39 9.18 2.69 3.06
C GLU A 39 9.22 1.80 4.32
N PHE A 40 9.41 2.39 5.50
CA PHE A 40 9.40 1.67 6.76
C PHE A 40 8.06 0.95 7.01
N GLU A 41 6.94 1.64 6.80
CA GLU A 41 5.61 1.05 6.95
C GLU A 41 5.28 0.03 5.84
N TYR A 42 5.79 0.24 4.63
CA TYR A 42 5.66 -0.72 3.53
C TYR A 42 6.39 -2.04 3.83
N ARG A 43 7.58 -1.99 4.44
CA ARG A 43 8.27 -3.20 4.90
C ARG A 43 7.49 -3.92 6.00
N ARG A 44 6.82 -3.19 6.90
CA ARG A 44 5.89 -3.78 7.90
C ARG A 44 4.67 -4.42 7.23
N PHE A 45 4.11 -3.78 6.20
CA PHE A 45 3.04 -4.36 5.40
C PHE A 45 3.45 -5.67 4.73
N LEU A 46 4.61 -5.74 4.07
CA LEU A 46 5.12 -6.98 3.47
C LEU A 46 5.30 -8.09 4.52
N HIS A 47 5.74 -7.74 5.73
CA HIS A 47 5.84 -8.67 6.84
C HIS A 47 4.46 -9.25 7.22
N LEU A 48 3.44 -8.40 7.35
CA LEU A 48 2.08 -8.84 7.66
C LEU A 48 1.53 -9.75 6.55
N MET A 49 1.75 -9.41 5.27
CA MET A 49 1.28 -10.25 4.15
C MET A 49 1.92 -11.62 4.14
N LYS A 50 3.19 -11.71 4.56
CA LYS A 50 3.89 -13.00 4.69
C LYS A 50 3.47 -13.79 5.92
N LYS A 51 3.24 -13.11 7.06
CA LYS A 51 2.84 -13.72 8.33
C LYS A 51 1.40 -14.23 8.30
N TYR A 52 0.52 -13.53 7.57
CA TYR A 52 -0.91 -13.81 7.51
C TYR A 52 -1.39 -13.97 6.05
N PRO A 53 -0.91 -14.98 5.30
CA PRO A 53 -1.12 -15.09 3.85
C PRO A 53 -2.57 -15.36 3.41
N HIS A 54 -3.46 -15.66 4.35
CA HIS A 54 -4.88 -15.95 4.09
C HIS A 54 -5.82 -14.82 4.52
N GLU A 55 -5.29 -13.77 5.13
CA GLU A 55 -6.08 -12.63 5.57
C GLU A 55 -6.38 -11.68 4.41
N GLN A 56 -7.56 -11.06 4.46
CA GLN A 56 -7.92 -9.99 3.55
C GLN A 56 -7.71 -8.66 4.27
N THR A 57 -6.78 -7.88 3.74
CA THR A 57 -6.32 -6.65 4.38
C THR A 57 -6.08 -5.58 3.34
N ALA A 58 -6.31 -4.31 3.69
CA ALA A 58 -5.91 -3.17 2.88
C ALA A 58 -4.96 -2.27 3.70
N PRO A 59 -3.80 -1.86 3.15
CA PRO A 59 -2.92 -0.93 3.82
C PRO A 59 -3.50 0.49 3.83
N LEU A 60 -2.85 1.41 4.56
CA LEU A 60 -3.15 2.85 4.45
C LEU A 60 -2.76 3.39 3.06
N VAL A 61 -3.38 4.50 2.65
CA VAL A 61 -3.24 5.09 1.31
C VAL A 61 -1.77 5.26 0.91
N ASP A 62 -0.92 5.87 1.74
CA ASP A 62 0.49 6.08 1.39
C ASP A 62 1.26 4.77 1.16
N VAL A 63 0.97 3.75 1.96
CA VAL A 63 1.58 2.41 1.81
C VAL A 63 1.05 1.72 0.56
N ASP A 64 -0.23 1.86 0.24
CA ASP A 64 -0.83 1.37 -1.00
C ASP A 64 -0.24 2.06 -2.24
N THR A 65 -0.09 3.38 -2.19
CA THR A 65 0.58 4.16 -3.25
C THR A 65 2.02 3.69 -3.45
N PHE A 66 2.80 3.52 -2.38
CA PHE A 66 4.15 2.97 -2.49
C PHE A 66 4.14 1.59 -3.15
N TRP A 67 3.18 0.74 -2.76
CA TRP A 67 3.01 -0.58 -3.35
C TRP A 67 2.69 -0.53 -4.85
N HIS A 68 1.81 0.38 -5.28
CA HIS A 68 1.51 0.58 -6.71
C HIS A 68 2.77 0.93 -7.49
N TYR A 69 3.57 1.87 -6.98
CA TYR A 69 4.82 2.26 -7.63
C TYR A 69 5.86 1.14 -7.66
N HIS A 70 5.85 0.25 -6.66
CA HIS A 70 6.64 -0.97 -6.72
C HIS A 70 6.14 -1.91 -7.84
N ILE A 71 4.82 -2.12 -7.96
CA ILE A 71 4.21 -2.96 -9.02
C ILE A 71 4.52 -2.44 -10.43
N LEU A 72 4.64 -1.12 -10.63
CA LEU A 72 4.93 -0.53 -11.94
C LEU A 72 6.27 -1.00 -12.53
N ASP A 73 7.27 -1.28 -11.69
CA ASP A 73 8.48 -2.01 -12.11
C ASP A 73 8.23 -3.52 -12.05
N THR A 74 7.51 -4.01 -13.06
CA THR A 74 7.01 -5.39 -13.09
C THR A 74 8.08 -6.47 -12.93
N MET A 75 9.28 -6.27 -13.48
CA MET A 75 10.38 -7.24 -13.36
C MET A 75 10.93 -7.27 -11.95
N LYS A 76 11.18 -6.09 -11.36
CA LYS A 76 11.64 -5.97 -9.99
C LYS A 76 10.61 -6.51 -9.00
N TYR A 77 9.35 -6.11 -9.15
CA TYR A 77 8.28 -6.55 -8.27
C TYR A 77 8.11 -8.07 -8.29
N HIS A 78 8.22 -8.69 -9.47
CA HIS A 78 8.19 -10.14 -9.60
C HIS A 78 9.37 -10.80 -8.85
N ALA A 79 10.60 -10.31 -9.02
CA ALA A 79 11.78 -10.85 -8.36
C ALA A 79 11.74 -10.67 -6.83
N ASP A 80 11.33 -9.49 -6.36
CA ASP A 80 11.18 -9.18 -4.94
C ASP A 80 10.08 -10.03 -4.30
N CYS A 81 8.97 -10.26 -5.02
CA CYS A 81 7.91 -11.15 -4.57
C CYS A 81 8.39 -12.60 -4.44
N ASP A 82 9.14 -13.11 -5.42
CA ASP A 82 9.71 -14.46 -5.35
C ASP A 82 10.67 -14.60 -4.16
N ALA A 83 11.55 -13.63 -3.96
CA ALA A 83 12.49 -13.62 -2.84
C ALA A 83 11.82 -13.60 -1.45
N VAL A 84 10.72 -12.84 -1.29
CA VAL A 84 10.04 -12.70 0.01
C VAL A 84 8.96 -13.76 0.21
N PHE A 85 8.11 -13.99 -0.79
CA PHE A 85 6.91 -14.81 -0.68
C PHE A 85 7.08 -16.20 -1.30
N GLY A 86 7.98 -16.37 -2.27
CA GLY A 86 8.08 -17.55 -3.13
C GLY A 86 6.96 -17.65 -4.16
N HIS A 87 6.21 -16.55 -4.34
CA HIS A 87 5.11 -16.41 -5.29
C HIS A 87 4.78 -14.91 -5.47
N TYR A 88 4.00 -14.59 -6.50
CA TYR A 88 3.58 -13.22 -6.75
C TYR A 88 2.54 -12.75 -5.72
N LEU A 89 2.79 -11.65 -5.02
CA LEU A 89 1.78 -11.03 -4.15
C LEU A 89 0.80 -10.23 -5.03
N HIS A 90 -0.40 -10.76 -5.23
CA HIS A 90 -1.40 -10.15 -6.10
C HIS A 90 -2.15 -9.00 -5.43
N HIS A 91 -2.23 -7.87 -6.12
CA HIS A 91 -3.03 -6.70 -5.73
C HIS A 91 -4.41 -6.69 -6.39
N PHE A 92 -5.43 -6.21 -5.67
CA PHE A 92 -6.78 -5.99 -6.17
C PHE A 92 -7.18 -4.53 -5.89
N PRO A 93 -6.95 -3.60 -6.84
CA PRO A 93 -7.05 -2.16 -6.60
C PRO A 93 -8.47 -1.60 -6.66
N TYR A 94 -9.50 -2.45 -6.74
CA TYR A 94 -10.88 -2.02 -7.01
C TYR A 94 -11.80 -2.08 -5.79
N ILE A 95 -11.31 -2.52 -4.63
CA ILE A 95 -12.12 -2.64 -3.42
C ILE A 95 -12.60 -1.26 -2.95
N GLY A 96 -13.89 -1.15 -2.67
CA GLY A 96 -14.54 0.08 -2.22
C GLY A 96 -15.10 0.96 -3.34
N LEU A 97 -14.89 0.61 -4.61
CA LEU A 97 -15.29 1.46 -5.75
C LEU A 97 -16.61 1.05 -6.40
N ARG A 98 -17.24 -0.06 -5.96
CA ARG A 98 -18.37 -0.70 -6.66
C ARG A 98 -19.71 -0.64 -5.90
N GLY A 99 -19.90 0.42 -5.12
CA GLY A 99 -21.12 0.65 -4.32
C GLY A 99 -20.99 0.25 -2.85
N GLU A 100 -22.08 0.40 -2.10
CA GLU A 100 -22.11 0.36 -0.63
C GLU A 100 -21.57 -0.94 -0.02
N ASP A 101 -21.86 -2.09 -0.63
CA ASP A 101 -21.37 -3.40 -0.16
C ASP A 101 -19.83 -3.50 -0.26
N ASP A 102 -19.26 -2.96 -1.34
CA ASP A 102 -17.82 -2.97 -1.60
C ASP A 102 -17.09 -1.96 -0.70
N GLU A 103 -17.72 -0.81 -0.41
CA GLU A 103 -17.24 0.16 0.58
C GLU A 103 -17.22 -0.43 1.99
N THR A 104 -18.29 -1.15 2.37
CA THR A 104 -18.34 -1.87 3.66
C THR A 104 -17.25 -2.95 3.74
N ALA A 105 -16.97 -3.64 2.63
CA ALA A 105 -15.86 -4.59 2.55
C ALA A 105 -14.50 -3.88 2.70
N HIS A 106 -14.31 -2.72 2.07
CA HIS A 106 -13.10 -1.91 2.19
C HIS A 106 -12.81 -1.52 3.65
N VAL A 107 -13.81 -1.00 4.36
CA VAL A 107 -13.70 -0.68 5.80
C VAL A 107 -13.29 -1.90 6.61
N ARG A 108 -13.90 -3.05 6.35
CA ARG A 108 -13.61 -4.31 7.06
C ARG A 108 -12.16 -4.76 6.88
N VAL A 109 -11.62 -4.72 5.66
CA VAL A 109 -10.24 -5.16 5.40
C VAL A 109 -9.21 -4.16 5.92
N GLY A 110 -9.54 -2.86 5.96
CA GLY A 110 -8.72 -1.83 6.61
C GLY A 110 -8.67 -2.03 8.13
N GLN A 111 -9.82 -2.32 8.75
CA GLN A 111 -9.90 -2.64 10.18
C GLN A 111 -9.12 -3.93 10.50
N ARG A 112 -9.22 -4.95 9.64
CA ARG A 112 -8.43 -6.18 9.81
C ARG A 112 -6.93 -5.92 9.75
N MET A 113 -6.48 -5.04 8.85
CA MET A 113 -5.08 -4.63 8.78
C MET A 113 -4.61 -3.99 10.10
N LYS A 114 -5.42 -3.06 10.64
CA LYS A 114 -5.13 -2.38 11.92
C LYS A 114 -4.91 -3.38 13.05
N GLU A 115 -5.82 -4.32 13.20
CA GLU A 115 -5.74 -5.36 14.24
C GLU A 115 -4.46 -6.19 14.14
N LEU A 116 -4.16 -6.68 12.94
CA LEU A 116 -2.97 -7.51 12.71
C LEU A 116 -1.67 -6.74 12.93
N TYR A 117 -1.66 -5.45 12.57
CA TYR A 117 -0.53 -4.57 12.79
C TYR A 117 -0.28 -4.36 14.28
N GLU A 118 -1.30 -3.94 15.02
CA GLU A 118 -1.22 -3.66 16.46
C GLU A 118 -0.86 -4.93 17.25
N GLU A 119 -1.42 -6.09 16.88
CA GLU A 119 -1.06 -7.38 17.47
C GLU A 119 0.40 -7.77 17.19
N THR A 120 0.90 -7.50 15.99
CA THR A 120 2.23 -7.94 15.57
C THR A 120 3.34 -7.04 16.10
N PHE A 121 3.11 -5.72 16.12
CA PHE A 121 4.15 -4.75 16.45
C PHE A 121 3.98 -4.13 17.84
N GLY A 122 2.80 -4.28 18.48
CA GLY A 122 2.52 -3.66 19.78
C GLY A 122 2.47 -2.13 19.71
N GLU A 123 2.16 -1.58 18.53
CA GLU A 123 2.15 -0.15 18.24
C GLU A 123 0.87 0.21 17.49
N ASP A 124 0.36 1.42 17.72
CA ASP A 124 -0.82 1.95 17.02
C ASP A 124 -0.57 1.99 15.50
N TYR A 125 -1.52 1.46 14.72
CA TYR A 125 -1.39 1.42 13.26
C TYR A 125 -1.45 2.82 12.64
N VAL A 126 -2.32 3.68 13.19
CA VAL A 126 -2.38 5.09 12.83
C VAL A 126 -1.50 5.85 13.81
N ARG A 127 -0.22 5.97 13.48
CA ARG A 127 0.69 6.81 14.25
C ARG A 127 0.32 8.28 14.02
N ALA A 128 0.10 9.02 15.11
CA ALA A 128 0.11 10.47 15.02
C ALA A 128 1.47 10.89 14.45
N ALA A 129 1.49 11.74 13.42
CA ALA A 129 2.74 12.36 13.00
C ALA A 129 3.41 12.94 14.24
N ALA A 130 4.64 12.53 14.54
CA ALA A 130 5.40 13.11 15.63
C ALA A 130 5.34 14.64 15.45
N PRO A 131 5.02 15.42 16.50
CA PRO A 131 4.97 16.86 16.35
C PRO A 131 6.34 17.28 15.82
N ALA A 132 6.35 17.87 14.61
CA ALA A 132 7.55 18.46 14.05
C ALA A 132 8.12 19.34 15.16
N ARG A 133 9.29 18.97 15.70
CA ARG A 133 9.93 19.78 16.75
C ARG A 133 10.10 21.15 16.14
N SER A 134 9.40 22.13 16.71
CA SER A 134 9.48 23.53 16.34
C SER A 134 10.94 23.98 16.44
N ALA A 135 11.68 23.85 15.35
CA ALA A 135 12.89 24.59 15.13
C ALA A 135 12.43 25.98 14.72
N HIS A 136 12.59 26.92 15.64
CA HIS A 136 12.23 28.31 15.47
C HIS A 136 12.91 28.92 14.24
N SER A 137 12.20 29.00 13.12
CA SER A 137 12.23 30.13 12.18
C SER A 137 11.15 29.93 11.13
N GLY A 138 10.08 30.73 11.24
CA GLY A 138 9.15 31.06 10.16
C GLY A 138 8.39 29.90 9.48
N VAL A 139 7.06 29.91 9.68
CA VAL A 139 6.00 29.16 8.97
C VAL A 139 5.43 27.98 9.78
N VAL A 140 4.17 28.15 10.21
CA VAL A 140 3.38 27.25 11.04
C VAL A 140 2.81 26.09 10.20
N THR A 141 3.32 24.90 10.53
CA THR A 141 2.74 23.55 10.62
C THR A 141 1.42 23.21 9.90
N GLY A 142 1.52 22.29 8.92
CA GLY A 142 0.44 21.38 8.56
C GLY A 142 0.49 20.11 9.41
N ALA A 143 -0.61 19.76 10.06
CA ALA A 143 -0.79 18.46 10.72
C ALA A 143 -1.12 17.42 9.63
N PHE A 144 -0.34 16.34 9.55
CA PHE A 144 -0.61 15.26 8.60
C PHE A 144 -1.23 14.07 9.32
N ALA A 145 -2.56 13.97 9.18
CA ALA A 145 -3.30 12.73 9.30
C ALA A 145 -3.91 12.47 7.92
N HIS A 146 -3.32 11.57 7.13
CA HIS A 146 -3.88 11.22 5.83
C HIS A 146 -4.88 10.08 5.98
N SER A 147 -6.07 10.44 6.46
CA SER A 147 -7.30 9.72 6.18
C SER A 147 -7.98 10.42 5.01
N GLY A 148 -8.13 9.71 3.89
CA GLY A 148 -9.11 9.93 2.83
C GLY A 148 -9.35 11.35 2.32
N ALA A 149 -8.71 11.71 1.20
CA ALA A 149 -9.35 12.48 0.12
C ALA A 149 -8.48 12.36 -1.14
N LEU A 150 -9.16 12.22 -2.28
CA LEU A 150 -8.61 11.99 -3.62
C LEU A 150 -7.58 13.06 -4.02
N PRO A 151 -6.44 12.71 -4.65
CA PRO A 151 -5.77 13.66 -5.51
C PRO A 151 -6.68 13.90 -6.73
N ASP A 152 -7.28 15.10 -6.76
CA ASP A 152 -7.75 15.71 -7.99
C ASP A 152 -6.54 15.80 -8.94
N VAL A 153 -6.72 15.46 -10.21
CA VAL A 153 -5.71 15.26 -11.26
C VAL A 153 -5.18 13.82 -11.38
N ALA A 154 -5.99 12.98 -12.05
CA ALA A 154 -5.46 11.88 -12.85
C ALA A 154 -4.90 12.44 -14.17
N HIS A 155 -3.58 12.54 -14.29
CA HIS A 155 -2.94 12.68 -15.59
C HIS A 155 -2.77 11.30 -16.23
N SER A 156 -3.81 10.85 -16.93
CA SER A 156 -3.64 9.95 -18.07
C SER A 156 -4.73 10.28 -19.07
N GLY A 157 -4.31 10.77 -20.24
CA GLY A 157 -5.18 11.39 -21.22
C GLY A 157 -6.29 10.45 -21.70
N VAL A 158 -7.52 10.74 -21.29
CA VAL A 158 -8.75 10.50 -22.06
C VAL A 158 -9.72 11.62 -21.69
N VAL A 159 -10.27 12.30 -22.70
CA VAL A 159 -11.30 13.34 -22.54
C VAL A 159 -12.53 12.71 -21.87
N ALA A 160 -13.09 13.39 -20.87
CA ALA A 160 -14.27 12.95 -20.14
C ALA A 160 -15.43 12.59 -21.09
N GLY A 161 -15.70 11.29 -21.20
CA GLY A 161 -16.92 10.73 -21.79
C GLY A 161 -17.68 9.98 -20.71
N GLU A 162 -19.01 9.89 -20.85
CA GLU A 162 -19.91 9.22 -19.90
C GLU A 162 -19.38 7.86 -19.45
N ILE A 163 -19.21 7.69 -18.14
CA ILE A 163 -18.85 6.41 -17.54
C ILE A 163 -20.10 5.52 -17.57
N VAL A 164 -20.20 4.70 -18.61
CA VAL A 164 -21.13 3.57 -18.62
C VAL A 164 -20.64 2.57 -17.57
N VAL A 165 -21.48 2.23 -16.59
CA VAL A 165 -21.20 1.17 -15.61
C VAL A 165 -20.95 -0.13 -16.39
N ALA A 166 -19.68 -0.48 -16.58
CA ALA A 166 -19.30 -1.69 -17.26
C ALA A 166 -19.76 -2.90 -16.44
N GLN A 167 -20.59 -3.76 -17.05
CA GLN A 167 -20.93 -5.06 -16.46
C GLN A 167 -19.66 -5.89 -16.27
N GLN A 168 -19.54 -6.48 -15.08
CA GLN A 168 -18.35 -7.21 -14.61
C GLN A 168 -17.90 -8.30 -15.59
N SER A 169 -16.58 -8.40 -15.80
CA SER A 169 -15.98 -9.66 -16.24
C SER A 169 -15.95 -10.63 -15.05
N SER A 170 -16.40 -11.87 -15.25
CA SER A 170 -16.38 -12.97 -14.26
C SER A 170 -14.99 -13.30 -13.71
N PHE A 171 -13.94 -12.66 -14.23
CA PHE A 171 -12.54 -12.93 -13.87
C PHE A 171 -12.19 -12.44 -12.45
N TYR A 172 -12.87 -11.39 -11.95
CA TYR A 172 -12.55 -10.77 -10.66
C TYR A 172 -13.43 -11.24 -9.50
N SER A 173 -14.47 -12.03 -9.76
CA SER A 173 -15.36 -12.59 -8.74
C SER A 173 -14.75 -13.80 -8.03
N GLN A 174 -13.65 -14.35 -8.55
CA GLN A 174 -12.98 -15.51 -8.00
C GLN A 174 -11.48 -15.22 -7.83
N ARG A 175 -11.08 -14.80 -6.63
CA ARG A 175 -9.71 -15.13 -6.18
C ARG A 175 -9.62 -16.66 -6.23
N PRO A 176 -8.65 -17.27 -6.94
CA PRO A 176 -8.46 -18.70 -6.85
C PRO A 176 -8.15 -19.03 -5.39
N ARG A 177 -9.02 -19.81 -4.74
CA ARG A 177 -8.63 -20.49 -3.51
C ARG A 177 -7.45 -21.37 -3.92
N LEU A 178 -6.25 -21.07 -3.44
CA LEU A 178 -5.14 -21.99 -3.59
C LEU A 178 -5.60 -23.33 -3.02
N ALA A 179 -5.78 -24.32 -3.89
CA ALA A 179 -6.10 -25.67 -3.46
C ALA A 179 -4.93 -26.18 -2.63
N GLN A 180 -5.21 -26.63 -1.41
CA GLN A 180 -4.18 -27.26 -0.58
C GLN A 180 -3.74 -28.57 -1.24
N PRO A 181 -2.42 -28.86 -1.32
CA PRO A 181 -1.97 -30.16 -1.75
C PRO A 181 -2.28 -31.21 -0.67
N VAL A 182 -2.69 -32.39 -1.12
CA VAL A 182 -3.01 -33.60 -0.35
C VAL A 182 -1.73 -34.23 0.19
#